data_AF-A0A1V4QFZ1-F1
#
_entry.id   AF-A0A1V4QFZ1-F1
#
_cell.length_a   1.000
_cell.length_b   1.000
_cell.length_c   1.000
_cell.angle_alpha   90.00
_cell.angle_beta   90.00
_cell.angle_gamma   90.00
#
_symmetry.space_group_name_H-M   'P 1'
#
loop_
_entity.id
_entity.type
_entity.pdbx_description
1 polymer ?
#
loop_
_entity_poly.entity_id
_entity_poly.type
_entity_poly.pdbx_seq_one_letter_code
_entity_poly.pdbx_strand_id
1 'polypeptide(L)'
;MITFLLCITVLIILAIGLLKKKEHYLLLSEVIPGGKIISLEEGIVSYKGVQYIFGTNDLKRKKYLLESLGLLNIEDSLIIDLRFSRQIIIKKRRTEIGKRRRR
;
A
#
# COMPACT_ATOMS: atom_id res chain seq x y z
N MET A 1 35.95 20.32 28.28
CA MET A 1 35.03 19.21 28.59
C MET A 1 33.58 19.53 28.22
N ILE A 2 33.02 20.67 28.64
CA ILE A 2 31.63 21.06 28.32
C ILE A 2 31.38 21.21 26.81
N THR A 3 32.32 21.82 26.08
CA THR A 3 32.27 21.96 24.61
C THR A 3 32.30 20.61 23.88
N PHE A 4 33.10 19.66 24.39
CA PHE A 4 33.18 18.31 23.85
C PHE A 4 31.86 17.53 24.05
N LEU A 5 31.23 17.68 25.23
CA LEU A 5 29.91 17.12 25.52
C LEU A 5 28.84 17.67 24.57
N LEU A 6 28.84 18.98 24.33
CA LEU A 6 27.89 19.64 23.43
C LEU A 6 27.98 19.10 21.98
N CYS A 7 29.20 18.94 21.45
CA CYS A 7 29.42 18.35 20.13
C CYS A 7 28.87 16.92 20.02
N ILE A 8 29.07 16.10 21.05
CA ILE A 8 28.56 14.72 21.08
C ILE A 8 27.03 14.70 21.02
N THR A 9 26.35 15.55 21.80
CA THR A 9 24.88 15.62 21.77
C THR A 9 24.34 16.00 20.40
N VAL A 10 24.95 16.96 19.71
CA VAL A 10 24.51 17.38 18.36
C VAL A 10 24.70 16.24 17.35
N LEU A 11 25.82 15.52 17.42
CA LEU A 11 26.09 14.35 16.59
C LEU A 11 25.07 13.22 16.81
N ILE A 12 24.69 12.96 18.07
CA ILE A 12 23.69 11.94 18.41
C ILE A 12 22.32 12.32 17.84
N ILE A 13 21.89 13.58 17.99
CA ILE A 13 20.60 14.06 17.46
C ILE A 13 20.56 13.93 15.93
N LEU A 14 21.65 14.30 15.25
CA LEU A 14 21.78 14.14 13.79
C LEU A 14 21.75 12.66 13.38
N ALA A 15 22.46 11.79 14.09
CA ALA A 15 22.48 10.35 13.82
C ALA A 15 21.09 9.71 13.97
N ILE A 16 20.33 10.09 15.01
CA ILE A 16 18.95 9.62 15.22
C ILE A 16 18.03 10.12 14.10
N GLY A 17 18.19 11.37 13.66
CA GLY A 17 17.44 11.94 12.54
C GLY A 17 17.70 11.22 11.22
N LEU A 18 18.95 10.84 10.96
CA LEU A 18 19.35 10.09 9.76
C LEU A 18 18.86 8.63 9.79
N LEU A 19 18.90 7.98 10.97
CA LEU A 19 18.42 6.60 11.13
C LEU A 19 16.92 6.44 10.85
N LYS A 20 16.10 7.45 11.18
CA LYS A 20 14.65 7.42 10.89
C LYS A 20 14.31 7.41 9.40
N LYS A 21 15.25 7.80 8.52
CA LYS A 21 15.00 7.99 7.09
C LYS A 21 15.26 6.76 6.21
N LYS A 22 15.63 5.61 6.78
CA LYS A 22 15.68 4.35 6.04
C LYS A 22 14.26 3.81 5.83
N GLU A 23 13.53 4.47 4.94
CA GLU A 23 12.33 3.91 4.35
C GLU A 23 12.74 2.72 3.49
N HIS A 24 12.55 1.52 4.01
CA HIS A 24 12.61 0.31 3.21
C HIS A 24 11.54 0.43 2.12
N TYR A 25 11.99 0.54 0.87
CA TYR A 25 11.12 0.44 -0.30
C TYR A 25 10.47 -0.95 -0.28
N LEU A 26 9.15 -0.97 -0.16
CA LEU A 26 8.37 -2.20 -0.18
C LEU A 26 8.02 -2.50 -1.64
N LEU A 27 8.23 -3.73 -2.10
CA LEU A 27 7.78 -4.15 -3.43
C LEU A 27 6.27 -4.40 -3.41
N LEU A 28 5.62 -4.23 -4.57
CA LEU A 28 4.18 -4.50 -4.71
C LEU A 28 3.83 -5.96 -4.35
N SER A 29 4.74 -6.89 -4.66
CA SER A 29 4.65 -8.31 -4.29
C SER A 29 4.74 -8.57 -2.79
N GLU A 30 5.34 -7.67 -2.01
CA GLU A 30 5.45 -7.78 -0.55
C GLU A 30 4.22 -7.21 0.16
N VAL A 31 3.43 -6.36 -0.53
CA VAL A 31 2.17 -5.80 -0.03
C VAL A 31 1.09 -6.88 0.03
N ILE A 32 0.96 -7.69 -1.02
CA ILE A 32 0.10 -8.87 -1.05
C ILE A 32 0.92 -10.09 -1.47
N PRO A 33 1.39 -10.89 -0.50
CA PRO A 33 2.09 -12.14 -0.78
C PRO A 33 1.19 -13.08 -1.59
N GLY A 34 1.69 -13.59 -2.72
CA GLY A 34 0.92 -14.47 -3.62
C GLY A 34 -0.13 -13.76 -4.49
N GLY A 35 -0.20 -12.43 -4.45
CA GLY A 35 -0.99 -11.63 -5.37
C GLY A 35 -0.42 -11.63 -6.79
N LYS A 36 -1.27 -11.75 -7.80
CA LYS A 36 -0.89 -11.60 -9.20
C LYS A 36 -0.83 -10.12 -9.56
N ILE A 37 0.36 -9.62 -9.87
CA ILE A 37 0.52 -8.23 -10.30
C ILE A 37 -0.11 -8.07 -11.70
N ILE A 38 -1.08 -7.15 -11.83
CA ILE A 38 -1.71 -6.81 -13.11
C ILE A 38 -0.96 -5.68 -13.79
N SER A 39 -0.57 -4.65 -13.03
CA SER A 39 0.19 -3.50 -13.52
C SER A 39 1.15 -3.03 -12.43
N LEU A 40 2.45 -3.02 -12.74
CA LEU A 40 3.47 -2.48 -11.85
C LEU A 40 3.42 -0.95 -11.83
N GLU A 41 3.24 -0.32 -12.99
CA GLU A 41 3.23 1.14 -13.14
C GLU A 41 2.05 1.79 -12.41
N GLU A 42 0.88 1.14 -12.46
CA GLU A 42 -0.32 1.63 -11.77
C GLU A 42 -0.46 1.09 -10.34
N GLY A 43 0.43 0.17 -9.94
CA GLY A 43 0.39 -0.50 -8.64
C GLY A 43 -0.87 -1.35 -8.43
N ILE A 44 -1.24 -2.16 -9.42
CA ILE A 44 -2.45 -2.99 -9.39
C ILE A 44 -2.09 -4.46 -9.16
N VAL A 45 -2.75 -5.08 -8.16
CA VAL A 45 -2.60 -6.49 -7.82
C VAL A 45 -3.97 -7.16 -7.76
N SER A 46 -4.07 -8.37 -8.30
CA SER A 46 -5.22 -9.26 -8.18
C SER A 46 -4.94 -10.34 -7.15
N TYR A 47 -5.82 -10.51 -6.18
CA TYR A 47 -5.70 -11.58 -5.19
C TYR A 47 -7.09 -12.03 -4.75
N LYS A 48 -7.34 -13.34 -4.72
CA LYS A 48 -8.62 -13.91 -4.25
C LYS A 48 -9.87 -13.36 -4.96
N GLY A 49 -9.77 -13.04 -6.24
CA GLY A 49 -10.87 -12.45 -7.03
C GLY A 49 -11.06 -10.94 -6.83
N VAL A 50 -10.36 -10.33 -5.86
CA VAL A 50 -10.35 -8.90 -5.59
C VAL A 50 -9.21 -8.23 -6.34
N GLN A 51 -9.47 -7.07 -6.93
CA GLN A 51 -8.46 -6.20 -7.52
C GLN A 51 -8.11 -5.06 -6.57
N TYR A 52 -6.86 -5.02 -6.14
CA TYR A 52 -6.31 -3.98 -5.30
C TYR A 52 -5.56 -2.98 -6.15
N ILE A 53 -5.90 -1.69 -6.00
CA ILE A 53 -5.22 -0.58 -6.68
C ILE A 53 -4.49 0.22 -5.62
N PHE A 54 -3.18 0.03 -5.54
CA PHE A 54 -2.32 0.73 -4.60
C PHE A 54 -1.79 2.03 -5.18
N GLY A 55 -1.47 2.09 -6.46
CA GLY A 55 -0.51 3.10 -6.96
C GLY A 55 0.91 2.76 -6.51
N THR A 56 1.85 3.68 -6.73
CA THR A 56 3.30 3.43 -6.56
C THR A 56 3.88 3.91 -5.22
N ASN A 57 3.12 4.71 -4.46
CA ASN A 57 3.60 5.35 -3.24
C ASN A 57 3.03 4.70 -1.96
N ASP A 58 3.68 4.92 -0.81
CA ASP A 58 3.21 4.56 0.54
C ASP A 58 2.80 3.08 0.72
N LEU A 59 3.45 2.16 0.00
CA LEU A 59 3.11 0.74 0.00
C LEU A 59 3.13 0.10 1.39
N LYS A 60 4.06 0.53 2.25
CA LYS A 60 4.13 0.10 3.66
C LYS A 60 2.87 0.46 4.45
N ARG A 61 2.38 1.69 4.31
CA ARG A 61 1.16 2.15 4.99
C ARG A 61 -0.07 1.43 4.45
N LYS A 62 -0.11 1.19 3.14
CA LYS A 62 -1.22 0.47 2.47
C LYS A 62 -1.28 -1.00 2.89
N LYS A 63 -0.13 -1.66 3.04
CA LYS A 63 -0.05 -3.00 3.63
C LYS A 63 -0.64 -3.05 5.04
N TYR A 64 -0.22 -2.13 5.91
CA TYR A 64 -0.76 -2.04 7.26
C TYR A 64 -2.29 -1.81 7.27
N LEU A 65 -2.80 -0.96 6.37
CA LEU A 65 -4.25 -0.73 6.24
C LEU A 65 -5.00 -1.99 5.80
N LEU A 66 -4.45 -2.74 4.84
CA LEU A 66 -5.05 -4.00 4.40
C LEU A 66 -5.13 -5.03 5.51
N GLU A 67 -4.06 -5.17 6.28
CA GLU A 67 -3.97 -6.11 7.41
C GLU A 67 -4.92 -5.70 8.55
N SER A 68 -4.88 -4.43 8.96
CA SER A 68 -5.70 -3.91 10.07
C SER A 68 -7.20 -3.94 9.79
N LEU A 69 -7.62 -3.75 8.53
CA LEU A 69 -9.02 -3.81 8.11
C LEU A 69 -9.45 -5.22 7.66
N GLY A 70 -8.55 -6.20 7.67
CA GLY A 70 -8.85 -7.57 7.24
C GLY A 70 -9.25 -7.69 5.77
N LEU A 71 -8.84 -6.74 4.92
CA LEU A 71 -9.29 -6.65 3.52
C LEU A 71 -8.74 -7.80 2.66
N LEU A 72 -7.63 -8.44 3.08
CA LEU A 72 -7.04 -9.60 2.39
C LEU A 72 -7.87 -10.88 2.54
N ASN A 73 -8.81 -10.93 3.49
CA ASN A 73 -9.66 -12.08 3.74
C ASN A 73 -10.93 -12.07 2.88
N ILE A 74 -11.12 -11.04 2.06
CA ILE A 74 -12.30 -10.91 1.22
C ILE A 74 -12.11 -11.72 -0.07
N GLU A 75 -13.08 -12.58 -0.37
CA GLU A 75 -13.13 -13.43 -1.56
C GLU A 75 -14.40 -13.09 -2.37
N ASP A 76 -14.33 -12.02 -3.16
CA ASP A 76 -15.44 -11.58 -4.02
C ASP A 76 -14.90 -10.78 -5.22
N SER A 77 -15.73 -10.60 -6.25
CA SER A 77 -15.45 -9.79 -7.43
C SER A 77 -15.53 -8.30 -7.08
N LEU A 78 -14.52 -7.81 -6.37
CA LEU A 78 -14.45 -6.45 -5.85
C LEU A 78 -13.21 -5.73 -6.38
N ILE A 79 -13.28 -4.40 -6.34
CA ILE A 79 -12.15 -3.51 -6.60
C ILE A 79 -11.97 -2.67 -5.33
N ILE A 80 -10.77 -2.72 -4.75
CA ILE A 80 -10.37 -1.95 -3.58
C ILE A 80 -9.32 -0.93 -4.04
N ASP A 81 -9.69 0.35 -4.06
CA ASP A 81 -8.80 1.44 -4.45
C ASP A 81 -8.25 2.16 -3.20
N LEU A 82 -6.94 2.09 -3.05
CA LEU A 82 -6.14 2.61 -1.93
C LEU A 82 -5.24 3.78 -2.36
N ARG A 83 -5.40 4.31 -3.58
CA ARG A 83 -4.58 5.44 -4.07
C ARG A 83 -4.82 6.73 -3.29
N PHE A 84 -6.00 6.89 -2.70
CA PHE A 84 -6.38 8.09 -1.97
C PHE A 84 -5.85 8.05 -0.53
N SER A 85 -5.22 9.15 -0.09
CA SER A 85 -4.52 9.21 1.20
C SER A 85 -5.43 9.13 2.45
N ARG A 86 -6.73 9.37 2.28
CA ARG A 86 -7.72 9.46 3.38
C ARG A 86 -8.97 8.60 3.17
N GLN A 87 -9.08 7.90 2.04
CA GLN A 87 -10.30 7.19 1.67
C GLN A 87 -9.93 5.86 1.02
N ILE A 88 -10.77 4.85 1.26
CA ILE A 88 -10.69 3.55 0.60
C ILE A 88 -11.97 3.39 -0.19
N ILE A 89 -11.86 3.16 -1.50
CA ILE A 89 -13.04 2.98 -2.34
C ILE A 89 -13.21 1.51 -2.64
N ILE A 90 -14.33 0.93 -2.21
CA ILE A 90 -14.68 -0.46 -2.49
C ILE A 90 -15.82 -0.45 -3.52
N LYS A 91 -15.58 -1.07 -4.68
CA LYS A 91 -16.56 -1.16 -5.77
C LYS A 91 -16.81 -2.62 -6.10
N LYS A 92 -18.07 -2.97 -6.36
CA LYS A 92 -18.39 -4.27 -6.98
C LYS A 92 -17.99 -4.25 -8.44
N ARG A 93 -17.17 -5.20 -8.87
CA ARG A 93 -16.80 -5.35 -10.27
C ARG A 93 -18.07 -5.80 -11.00
N ARG A 94 -18.66 -4.91 -11.80
CA ARG A 94 -19.80 -5.27 -12.65
C ARG A 94 -19.33 -6.27 -13.70
N THR A 95 -19.71 -7.53 -13.55
CA THR A 95 -19.60 -8.52 -14.62
C THR A 95 -20.55 -8.08 -15.73
N GLU A 96 -20.04 -7.87 -16.95
CA GLU A 96 -20.82 -7.44 -18.13
C GLU A 96 -21.81 -8.50 -18.64
N ILE A 97 -22.58 -9.15 -17.77
CA ILE A 97 -23.59 -10.15 -18.17
C ILE A 97 -24.91 -9.48 -18.59
N GLY A 98 -25.06 -8.15 -18.42
CA GLY A 98 -26.33 -7.45 -18.61
C GLY A 98 -26.56 -6.68 -19.92
N LYS A 99 -25.58 -6.59 -20.84
CA LYS A 99 -25.67 -5.63 -21.97
C LYS A 99 -26.24 -6.19 -23.29
N ARG A 100 -26.86 -7.37 -23.30
CA ARG A 100 -27.47 -7.99 -24.50
C ARG A 100 -29.00 -7.93 -24.61
N ARG A 101 -29.70 -7.15 -23.79
CA ARG A 101 -31.18 -7.06 -23.86
C ARG A 101 -31.74 -5.65 -23.74
N ARG A 102 -31.41 -4.74 -24.68
CA ARG A 102 -32.30 -3.66 -25.16
C ARG A 102 -31.85 -3.36 -26.59
N ARG A 103 -32.52 -4.02 -27.55
CA ARG A 103 -33.41 -3.42 -28.56
C ARG A 103 -32.63 -2.66 -29.61
#